data_AF-A0AB73BMM0-F1
#
_entry.id   AF-A0AB73BMM0-F1
#
_cell.length_a   1.000
_cell.length_b   1.000
_cell.length_c   1.000
_cell.angle_alpha   90.00
_cell.angle_beta   90.00
_cell.angle_gamma   90.00
#
_symmetry.space_group_name_H-M   'P 1'
#
loop_
_entity.id
_entity.type
_entity.pdbx_description
1 polymer ?
#
loop_
_entity_poly.entity_id
_entity_poly.type
_entity_poly.pdbx_seq_one_letter_code
_entity_poly.pdbx_strand_id
1 'polypeptide(L)'
;KEDLQTKVDAGKKKDLDKYTDESKKNFNEALKKAKDVLADKNAKLSDLQDAAKDLDKAEQALAEKSTQPSTPLLPGNNNTASSSNQLWGNQTVTPAHDEKDTKKNDNKSTTEDGKDTKVMFKSTLYTKDLKKTKSSAKAYSFLNLVTEEGKLKVYTFSGQHFYKIVGQDAYIRVRNVTGTKVTLKRNSFVYQSNGKKASHKLLKKGTTITVYGDQYKALKHYKKYAYRVGESKYIKSVNINKVNLVK
;
A
#
# COMPACT_ATOMS: atom_id res chain seq x y z
N LYS A 1 4.57 33.53 13.33
CA LYS A 1 3.34 33.87 12.55
C LYS A 1 3.65 34.12 11.08
N GLU A 2 4.75 34.83 10.77
CA GLU A 2 5.17 35.16 9.40
C GLU A 2 5.35 33.94 8.46
N ASP A 3 6.01 32.87 8.94
CA ASP A 3 6.15 31.63 8.16
C ASP A 3 4.81 30.99 7.78
N LEU A 4 3.87 30.93 8.73
CA LEU A 4 2.53 30.37 8.49
C LEU A 4 1.72 31.27 7.55
N GLN A 5 1.85 32.59 7.68
CA GLN A 5 1.23 33.56 6.79
C GLN A 5 1.69 33.36 5.34
N THR A 6 3.01 33.22 5.13
CA THR A 6 3.61 32.99 3.81
C THR A 6 3.08 31.71 3.16
N LYS A 7 2.96 30.61 3.92
CA LYS A 7 2.40 29.34 3.43
C LYS A 7 0.92 29.44 3.07
N VAL A 8 0.12 30.13 3.88
CA VAL A 8 -1.30 30.36 3.60
C VAL A 8 -1.47 31.16 2.31
N ASP A 9 -0.64 32.18 2.08
CA ASP A 9 -0.73 33.00 0.87
C ASP A 9 -0.23 32.26 -0.38
N ALA A 10 0.79 31.41 -0.24
CA ALA A 10 1.22 30.50 -1.30
C ALA A 10 0.12 29.49 -1.65
N GLY A 11 -0.55 28.90 -0.65
CA GLY A 11 -1.63 27.94 -0.84
C GLY A 11 -2.87 28.53 -1.51
N LYS A 12 -3.23 29.80 -1.23
CA LYS A 12 -4.33 30.50 -1.91
C LYS A 12 -4.08 30.71 -3.41
N LYS A 13 -2.82 30.92 -3.81
CA LYS A 13 -2.42 31.14 -5.20
C LYS A 13 -2.28 29.84 -5.99
N LYS A 14 -2.44 28.68 -5.34
CA LYS A 14 -2.22 27.39 -5.98
C LYS A 14 -3.41 27.04 -6.86
N ASP A 15 -3.13 26.71 -8.12
CA ASP A 15 -4.13 26.20 -9.06
C ASP A 15 -4.59 24.81 -8.59
N LEU A 16 -5.82 24.75 -8.09
CA LEU A 16 -6.41 23.54 -7.55
C LEU A 16 -7.20 22.72 -8.59
N ASP A 17 -7.38 23.20 -9.82
CA ASP A 17 -8.33 22.61 -10.77
C ASP A 17 -7.94 21.21 -11.23
N LYS A 18 -6.63 20.97 -11.30
CA LYS A 18 -6.00 19.69 -11.61
C LYS A 18 -6.01 18.66 -10.49
N TYR A 19 -6.60 18.94 -9.32
CA TYR A 19 -6.66 17.99 -8.19
C TYR A 19 -8.06 17.37 -7.99
N THR A 20 -8.16 16.28 -7.24
CA THR A 20 -9.44 15.62 -6.92
C THR A 20 -10.23 16.43 -5.92
N ASP A 21 -11.57 16.38 -6.01
CA ASP A 21 -12.43 17.18 -5.13
C ASP A 21 -12.22 16.86 -3.64
N GLU A 22 -11.91 15.59 -3.32
CA GLU A 22 -11.57 15.14 -1.95
C GLU A 22 -10.26 15.76 -1.44
N SER A 23 -9.20 15.79 -2.27
CA SER A 23 -7.92 16.37 -1.85
C SER A 23 -7.96 17.91 -1.81
N LYS A 24 -8.71 18.55 -2.71
CA LYS A 24 -9.01 19.99 -2.65
C LYS A 24 -9.73 20.36 -1.36
N LYS A 25 -10.75 19.59 -0.97
CA LYS A 25 -11.51 19.83 0.26
C LYS A 25 -10.59 19.79 1.49
N ASN A 26 -9.73 18.77 1.58
CA ASN A 26 -8.80 18.61 2.70
C ASN A 26 -7.76 19.75 2.75
N PHE A 27 -7.24 20.17 1.59
CA PHE A 27 -6.32 21.31 1.50
C PHE A 27 -6.98 22.64 1.88
N ASN A 28 -8.21 22.87 1.42
CA ASN A 28 -8.97 24.06 1.77
C ASN A 28 -9.35 24.11 3.27
N GLU A 29 -9.63 22.96 3.88
CA GLU A 29 -9.88 22.86 5.32
C GLU A 29 -8.62 23.18 6.13
N ALA A 30 -7.46 22.67 5.71
CA ALA A 30 -6.18 23.01 6.34
C ALA A 30 -5.84 24.50 6.18
N LEU A 31 -6.09 25.09 5.01
CA LEU A 31 -5.96 26.55 4.80
C LEU A 31 -6.89 27.36 5.70
N LYS A 32 -8.12 26.88 5.95
CA LYS A 32 -9.04 27.53 6.88
C LYS A 32 -8.51 27.47 8.33
N LYS A 33 -8.10 26.29 8.80
CA LYS A 33 -7.51 26.13 10.14
C LYS A 33 -6.27 27.01 10.34
N ALA A 34 -5.39 27.07 9.33
CA ALA A 34 -4.21 27.94 9.39
C ALA A 34 -4.56 29.43 9.47
N LYS A 35 -5.62 29.89 8.78
CA LYS A 35 -6.13 31.27 8.91
C LYS A 35 -6.73 31.53 10.28
N ASP A 36 -7.48 30.57 10.83
CA ASP A 36 -8.13 30.70 12.13
C ASP A 36 -7.06 30.86 13.24
N VAL A 37 -5.97 30.08 13.18
CA VAL A 37 -4.82 30.20 14.11
C VAL A 37 -4.05 31.51 13.92
N LEU A 38 -3.94 32.02 12.69
CA LEU A 38 -3.30 33.33 12.44
C LEU A 38 -4.12 34.50 12.99
N ALA A 39 -5.45 34.41 12.90
CA ALA A 39 -6.39 35.40 13.39
C ALA A 39 -6.50 35.42 14.93
N ASP A 40 -6.20 34.30 15.59
CA ASP A 40 -6.16 34.23 17.05
C ASP A 40 -4.94 34.99 17.61
N LYS A 41 -5.21 36.04 18.39
CA LYS A 41 -4.20 36.87 19.05
C LYS A 41 -3.49 36.12 20.18
N ASN A 42 -4.10 35.08 20.72
CA ASN A 42 -3.59 34.25 21.82
C ASN A 42 -3.00 32.91 21.38
N ALA A 43 -2.96 32.64 20.06
CA ALA A 43 -2.41 31.40 19.51
C ALA A 43 -0.98 31.15 19.99
N LYS A 44 -0.72 29.94 20.49
CA LYS A 44 0.60 29.54 20.97
C LYS A 44 1.52 29.19 19.80
N LEU A 45 2.82 29.16 20.08
CA LEU A 45 3.82 28.72 19.10
C LEU A 45 3.55 27.29 18.61
N SER A 46 3.06 26.40 19.49
CA SER A 46 2.66 25.04 19.10
C SER A 46 1.54 25.05 18.07
N ASP A 47 0.51 25.88 18.28
CA ASP A 47 -0.67 25.94 17.40
C ASP A 47 -0.27 26.44 16.02
N LEU A 48 0.64 27.41 15.97
CA LEU A 48 1.23 27.91 14.72
C LEU A 48 2.04 26.84 13.99
N GLN A 49 2.81 26.02 14.71
CA GLN A 49 3.61 24.95 14.13
C GLN A 49 2.75 23.79 13.65
N ASP A 50 1.70 23.43 14.39
CA ASP A 50 0.82 22.32 14.03
C ASP A 50 -0.06 22.71 12.84
N ALA A 51 -0.57 23.94 12.80
CA ALA A 51 -1.24 24.49 11.62
C ALA A 51 -0.31 24.50 10.38
N ALA A 52 0.98 24.82 10.55
CA ALA A 52 1.95 24.78 9.46
C ALA A 52 2.20 23.35 8.97
N LYS A 53 2.37 22.38 9.87
CA LYS A 53 2.57 20.96 9.53
C LYS A 53 1.34 20.37 8.83
N ASP A 54 0.15 20.71 9.31
CA ASP A 54 -1.09 20.18 8.74
C ASP A 54 -1.35 20.78 7.36
N LEU A 55 -1.00 22.05 7.15
CA LEU A 55 -1.00 22.66 5.82
C LEU A 55 0.00 21.97 4.88
N ASP A 56 1.24 21.69 5.32
CA ASP A 56 2.25 20.98 4.52
C ASP A 56 1.81 19.56 4.16
N LYS A 57 1.22 18.83 5.12
CA LYS A 57 0.68 17.48 4.88
C LYS A 57 -0.46 17.52 3.88
N ALA A 58 -1.38 18.47 4.01
CA ALA A 58 -2.50 18.63 3.10
C ALA A 58 -2.01 18.99 1.69
N GLU A 59 -0.96 19.82 1.59
CA GLU A 59 -0.33 20.17 0.32
C GLU A 59 0.33 18.95 -0.35
N GLN A 60 1.03 18.11 0.43
CA GLN A 60 1.63 16.85 -0.06
C GLN A 60 0.58 15.78 -0.40
N ALA A 61 -0.60 15.85 0.23
CA ALA A 61 -1.72 14.96 -0.02
C ALA A 61 -2.65 15.42 -1.16
N LEU A 62 -2.36 16.55 -1.81
CA LEU A 62 -3.04 16.97 -3.03
C LEU A 62 -2.89 15.89 -4.12
N ALA A 63 -4.01 15.30 -4.51
CA ALA A 63 -4.05 14.21 -5.47
C ALA A 63 -4.57 14.73 -6.80
N GLU A 64 -3.82 14.57 -7.89
CA GLU A 64 -4.24 15.05 -9.20
C GLU A 64 -5.53 14.35 -9.68
N LYS A 65 -6.42 15.10 -10.33
CA LYS A 65 -7.64 14.63 -10.98
C LYS A 65 -7.23 13.73 -12.13
N SER A 66 -7.19 12.43 -11.88
CA SER A 66 -7.13 11.45 -12.95
C SER A 66 -8.45 11.52 -13.70
N THR A 67 -8.44 11.95 -14.97
CA THR A 67 -9.52 11.68 -15.93
C THR A 67 -9.65 10.15 -16.06
N GLN A 68 -10.43 9.52 -15.18
CA GLN A 68 -10.70 8.08 -15.21
C GLN A 68 -11.79 7.77 -16.24
N PRO A 69 -11.56 6.80 -17.15
CA PRO A 69 -12.57 5.85 -17.58
C PRO A 69 -12.69 4.74 -16.53
N SER A 70 -13.92 4.32 -16.27
CA SER A 70 -14.35 3.28 -15.34
C SER A 70 -13.61 1.95 -15.51
N THR A 71 -13.19 1.38 -14.39
CA THR A 71 -12.57 0.05 -14.27
C THR A 71 -13.55 -1.06 -14.70
N PRO A 72 -13.22 -1.94 -15.67
CA PRO A 72 -13.98 -3.16 -15.88
C PRO A 72 -13.53 -4.22 -14.86
N LEU A 73 -14.40 -4.53 -13.90
CA LEU A 73 -14.33 -5.74 -13.08
C LEU A 73 -14.43 -6.97 -14.00
N LEU A 74 -13.51 -7.92 -13.88
CA LEU A 74 -13.67 -9.25 -14.49
C LEU A 74 -14.52 -10.14 -13.56
N PRO A 75 -15.49 -10.90 -14.08
CA PRO A 75 -16.43 -11.67 -13.28
C PRO A 75 -15.76 -12.90 -12.66
N GLY A 76 -16.01 -13.11 -11.35
CA GLY A 76 -15.72 -14.35 -10.65
C GLY A 76 -16.94 -15.26 -10.70
N ASN A 77 -16.74 -16.50 -11.17
CA ASN A 77 -17.78 -17.52 -11.19
C ASN A 77 -17.62 -18.41 -9.93
N ASN A 78 -18.68 -18.54 -9.15
CA ASN A 78 -18.82 -19.45 -8.00
C ASN A 78 -19.76 -20.61 -8.34
N ASN A 79 -19.64 -21.67 -7.53
CA ASN A 79 -20.49 -22.87 -7.36
C ASN A 79 -20.13 -24.10 -8.22
N THR A 80 -20.03 -25.34 -7.70
CA THR A 80 -20.25 -25.90 -6.33
C THR A 80 -19.81 -27.37 -6.31
N ALA A 81 -19.76 -27.93 -5.09
CA ALA A 81 -19.84 -29.33 -4.67
C ALA A 81 -18.51 -29.96 -4.24
N SER A 82 -18.38 -30.66 -3.12
CA SER A 82 -19.21 -30.89 -1.93
C SER A 82 -18.37 -31.75 -0.97
N SER A 83 -18.77 -31.81 0.30
CA SER A 83 -18.38 -32.80 1.31
C SER A 83 -17.01 -32.61 1.98
N SER A 84 -16.81 -32.81 3.27
CA SER A 84 -17.66 -33.08 4.44
C SER A 84 -16.70 -33.17 5.64
N ASN A 85 -17.16 -32.73 6.82
CA ASN A 85 -16.77 -33.10 8.19
C ASN A 85 -15.38 -33.77 8.45
N GLN A 86 -14.59 -33.22 9.38
CA GLN A 86 -14.60 -33.66 10.80
C GLN A 86 -13.47 -33.02 11.63
N LEU A 87 -13.86 -32.71 12.87
CA LEU A 87 -13.06 -32.37 14.04
C LEU A 87 -12.52 -33.67 14.67
N TRP A 88 -11.23 -33.73 15.05
CA TRP A 88 -10.72 -34.67 16.08
C TRP A 88 -9.36 -34.20 16.63
N GLY A 89 -9.21 -34.24 17.96
CA GLY A 89 -8.00 -33.91 18.73
C GLY A 89 -6.85 -34.93 18.54
N ASN A 90 -5.72 -34.90 19.24
CA ASN A 90 -5.52 -34.68 20.67
C ASN A 90 -4.09 -34.20 20.99
N GLN A 91 -4.00 -33.63 22.18
CA GLN A 91 -2.81 -33.23 22.93
C GLN A 91 -1.91 -34.41 23.31
N THR A 92 -0.62 -34.13 23.54
CA THR A 92 0.10 -34.65 24.73
C THR A 92 1.09 -33.60 25.24
N VAL A 93 1.15 -33.48 26.56
CA VAL A 93 1.81 -32.42 27.33
C VAL A 93 2.84 -33.06 28.27
N THR A 94 3.83 -32.26 28.69
CA THR A 94 4.61 -32.27 29.96
C THR A 94 5.97 -33.03 30.00
N PRO A 95 6.87 -32.70 30.97
CA PRO A 95 7.39 -31.37 31.38
C PRO A 95 8.91 -31.36 31.79
N ALA A 96 9.46 -30.15 32.10
CA ALA A 96 10.35 -29.81 33.25
C ALA A 96 11.61 -28.93 32.97
N HIS A 97 11.68 -27.81 33.73
CA HIS A 97 12.81 -26.96 34.26
C HIS A 97 13.97 -26.51 33.33
N ASP A 98 14.50 -25.27 33.35
CA ASP A 98 14.84 -24.38 34.47
C ASP A 98 14.70 -22.86 34.17
N GLU A 99 14.67 -22.07 35.24
CA GLU A 99 14.51 -20.61 35.37
C GLU A 99 15.64 -19.73 34.78
N LYS A 100 15.31 -18.54 34.24
CA LYS A 100 15.49 -17.22 34.90
C LYS A 100 15.28 -16.03 33.96
N ASP A 101 14.58 -15.03 34.51
CA ASP A 101 14.61 -13.60 34.22
C ASP A 101 14.21 -13.11 32.82
N THR A 102 12.92 -12.82 32.64
CA THR A 102 12.48 -11.81 31.66
C THR A 102 11.80 -10.65 32.35
N LYS A 103 12.48 -9.50 32.28
CA LYS A 103 11.96 -8.18 32.63
C LYS A 103 10.69 -7.90 31.84
N LYS A 104 9.63 -7.63 32.61
CA LYS A 104 8.39 -6.98 32.22
C LYS A 104 8.70 -5.72 31.42
N ASN A 105 8.44 -5.74 30.13
CA ASN A 105 8.34 -4.51 29.34
C ASN A 105 6.87 -4.33 28.98
N ASP A 106 6.23 -3.51 29.81
CA ASP A 106 4.93 -2.92 29.56
C ASP A 106 4.96 -2.23 28.19
N ASN A 107 4.27 -2.81 27.20
CA ASN A 107 3.99 -2.08 25.96
C ASN A 107 2.48 -1.90 25.81
N LYS A 108 2.08 -0.68 26.15
CA LYS A 108 0.78 -0.04 25.98
C LYS A 108 0.09 -0.52 24.69
N SER A 109 -0.87 -1.43 24.86
CA SER A 109 -1.80 -1.86 23.83
C SER A 109 -2.58 -0.64 23.35
N THR A 110 -2.16 -0.11 22.20
CA THR A 110 -2.97 0.80 21.40
C THR A 110 -3.73 -0.10 20.44
N THR A 111 -5.06 -0.05 20.48
CA THR A 111 -5.92 -0.89 19.64
C THR A 111 -5.70 -0.49 18.18
N GLU A 112 -4.91 -1.27 17.44
CA GLU A 112 -4.70 -1.06 16.02
C GLU A 112 -5.80 -1.80 15.24
N ASP A 113 -6.63 -1.04 14.51
CA ASP A 113 -7.64 -1.63 13.61
C ASP A 113 -6.98 -2.30 12.41
N GLY A 114 -7.49 -3.48 12.07
CA GLY A 114 -6.88 -4.38 11.08
C GLY A 114 -7.81 -4.77 9.95
N LYS A 115 -7.21 -5.05 8.79
CA LYS A 115 -7.89 -5.69 7.66
C LYS A 115 -7.08 -6.83 7.06
N ASP A 116 -7.71 -7.99 6.96
CA ASP A 116 -7.17 -9.14 6.24
C ASP A 116 -7.01 -8.83 4.76
N THR A 117 -5.75 -8.84 4.31
CA THR A 117 -5.37 -8.43 2.96
C THR A 117 -4.48 -9.49 2.33
N LYS A 118 -4.82 -9.87 1.09
CA LYS A 118 -4.07 -10.85 0.31
C LYS A 118 -2.73 -10.27 -0.16
N VAL A 119 -1.66 -10.99 0.12
CA VAL A 119 -0.32 -10.72 -0.40
C VAL A 119 -0.22 -11.28 -1.81
N MET A 120 0.10 -10.45 -2.81
CA MET A 120 0.12 -10.86 -4.21
C MET A 120 1.51 -11.34 -4.67
N PHE A 121 2.57 -10.95 -3.96
CA PHE A 121 3.95 -11.34 -4.25
C PHE A 121 4.74 -11.60 -2.98
N LYS A 122 5.61 -12.62 -2.97
CA LYS A 122 6.41 -12.97 -1.79
C LYS A 122 7.18 -11.74 -1.29
N SER A 123 7.16 -11.46 0.01
CA SER A 123 7.84 -10.27 0.57
C SER A 123 8.58 -10.63 1.83
N THR A 124 9.85 -10.25 1.92
CA THR A 124 10.52 -10.12 3.21
C THR A 124 9.77 -9.09 4.06
N LEU A 125 9.68 -9.33 5.37
CA LEU A 125 9.16 -8.35 6.31
C LEU A 125 10.32 -7.49 6.82
N TYR A 126 10.06 -6.21 7.04
CA TYR A 126 11.06 -5.22 7.43
C TYR A 126 10.71 -4.64 8.79
N THR A 127 11.72 -4.15 9.51
CA THR A 127 11.51 -3.26 10.66
C THR A 127 11.35 -1.81 10.16
N LYS A 128 10.99 -0.89 11.07
CA LYS A 128 10.90 0.55 10.78
C LYS A 128 12.21 1.13 10.24
N ASP A 129 13.35 0.61 10.71
CA ASP A 129 14.70 1.00 10.27
C ASP A 129 15.11 0.35 8.92
N LEU A 130 14.16 -0.21 8.17
CA LEU A 130 14.39 -0.93 6.91
C LEU A 130 15.32 -2.15 7.02
N LYS A 131 15.55 -2.66 8.24
CA LYS A 131 16.29 -3.92 8.43
C LYS A 131 15.38 -5.09 8.05
N LYS A 132 15.91 -6.03 7.26
CA LYS A 132 15.21 -7.26 6.90
C LYS A 132 15.05 -8.14 8.14
N THR A 133 13.85 -8.63 8.37
CA THR A 133 13.59 -9.66 9.38
C THR A 133 13.89 -11.06 8.81
N LYS A 134 13.94 -12.07 9.68
CA LYS A 134 14.03 -13.49 9.27
C LYS A 134 12.73 -14.02 8.65
N SER A 135 11.64 -13.28 8.82
CA SER A 135 10.30 -13.70 8.38
C SER A 135 9.95 -13.14 7.01
N SER A 136 9.12 -13.88 6.27
CA SER A 136 8.60 -13.44 4.97
C SER A 136 7.15 -13.88 4.79
N ALA A 137 6.39 -13.04 4.11
CA ALA A 137 5.05 -13.34 3.68
C ALA A 137 5.11 -14.18 2.39
N LYS A 138 4.36 -15.28 2.37
CA LYS A 138 4.20 -16.11 1.18
C LYS A 138 3.32 -15.38 0.16
N ALA A 139 3.51 -15.69 -1.12
CA ALA A 139 2.58 -15.21 -2.12
C ALA A 139 1.21 -15.89 -1.94
N TYR A 140 0.15 -15.11 -2.11
CA TYR A 140 -1.27 -15.47 -1.98
C TYR A 140 -1.74 -15.83 -0.56
N SER A 141 -0.91 -15.63 0.47
CA SER A 141 -1.37 -15.68 1.86
C SER A 141 -2.07 -14.38 2.24
N PHE A 142 -2.86 -14.42 3.32
CA PHE A 142 -3.44 -13.23 3.92
C PHE A 142 -2.59 -12.74 5.09
N LEU A 143 -2.57 -11.42 5.29
CA LEU A 143 -2.02 -10.78 6.48
C LEU A 143 -3.05 -9.78 7.00
N ASN A 144 -3.16 -9.68 8.32
CA ASN A 144 -3.92 -8.63 8.96
C ASN A 144 -3.07 -7.35 8.99
N LEU A 145 -3.45 -6.35 8.18
CA LEU A 145 -2.70 -5.11 7.99
C LEU A 145 -3.40 -3.94 8.66
N VAL A 146 -2.60 -3.04 9.26
CA VAL A 146 -3.10 -1.87 9.97
C VAL A 146 -3.88 -0.95 9.02
N THR A 147 -5.02 -0.47 9.50
CA THR A 147 -5.90 0.47 8.83
C THR A 147 -6.01 1.79 9.59
N GLU A 148 -6.36 2.84 8.87
CA GLU A 148 -6.65 4.17 9.39
C GLU A 148 -7.85 4.69 8.60
N GLU A 149 -8.92 5.07 9.31
CA GLU A 149 -10.18 5.51 8.69
C GLU A 149 -10.76 4.49 7.67
N GLY A 150 -10.63 3.19 7.98
CA GLY A 150 -11.13 2.10 7.13
C GLY A 150 -10.31 1.83 5.86
N LYS A 151 -9.22 2.59 5.62
CA LYS A 151 -8.28 2.38 4.50
C LYS A 151 -6.96 1.79 5.03
N LEU A 152 -6.24 1.03 4.20
CA LEU A 152 -4.94 0.49 4.59
C LEU A 152 -3.93 1.63 4.82
N LYS A 153 -3.31 1.65 6.00
CA LYS A 153 -2.38 2.71 6.40
C LYS A 153 -1.02 2.51 5.73
N VAL A 154 -0.59 3.50 4.94
CA VAL A 154 0.70 3.47 4.24
C VAL A 154 1.77 4.15 5.08
N TYR A 155 2.84 3.41 5.37
CA TYR A 155 4.04 3.90 6.04
C TYR A 155 5.14 4.12 5.01
N THR A 156 5.80 5.28 5.04
CA THR A 156 6.86 5.62 4.09
C THR A 156 8.21 5.73 4.80
N PHE A 157 9.19 4.96 4.33
CA PHE A 157 10.57 4.95 4.84
C PHE A 157 11.53 5.07 3.67
N SER A 158 12.37 6.10 3.65
CA SER A 158 13.35 6.34 2.57
C SER A 158 12.76 6.25 1.16
N GLY A 159 11.55 6.78 0.95
CA GLY A 159 10.83 6.75 -0.33
C GLY A 159 10.22 5.38 -0.70
N GLN A 160 10.32 4.37 0.16
CA GLN A 160 9.64 3.08 0.00
C GLN A 160 8.35 3.05 0.83
N HIS A 161 7.29 2.47 0.26
CA HIS A 161 5.98 2.38 0.90
C HIS A 161 5.69 0.98 1.45
N PHE A 162 5.14 0.94 2.66
CA PHE A 162 4.85 -0.28 3.41
C PHE A 162 3.46 -0.25 4.06
N TYR A 163 2.96 -1.44 4.37
CA TYR A 163 1.87 -1.65 5.32
C TYR A 163 2.44 -2.27 6.60
N LYS A 164 1.93 -1.86 7.77
CA LYS A 164 2.27 -2.49 9.05
C LYS A 164 1.36 -3.70 9.29
N ILE A 165 1.91 -4.75 9.90
CA ILE A 165 1.14 -5.92 10.37
C ILE A 165 0.60 -5.60 11.77
N VAL A 166 -0.70 -5.84 12.00
CA VAL A 166 -1.35 -5.55 13.28
C VAL A 166 -0.66 -6.32 14.41
N GLY A 167 -0.37 -5.63 15.51
CA GLY A 167 0.25 -6.24 16.70
C GLY A 167 1.71 -6.64 16.53
N GLN A 168 2.36 -6.23 15.43
CA GLN A 168 3.78 -6.51 15.18
C GLN A 168 4.50 -5.26 14.65
N ASP A 169 5.75 -5.06 15.07
CA ASP A 169 6.64 -4.04 14.47
C ASP A 169 7.28 -4.53 13.17
N ALA A 170 6.44 -5.10 12.30
CA ALA A 170 6.82 -5.70 11.03
C ALA A 170 6.04 -5.06 9.87
N TYR A 171 6.77 -4.79 8.79
CA TYR A 171 6.29 -4.03 7.64
C TYR A 171 6.45 -4.81 6.35
N ILE A 172 5.41 -4.80 5.50
CA ILE A 172 5.39 -5.44 4.19
C ILE A 172 5.32 -4.40 3.08
N ARG A 173 6.04 -4.60 1.96
CA ARG A 173 6.05 -3.65 0.84
C ARG A 173 4.66 -3.53 0.19
N VAL A 174 4.20 -2.30 -0.02
CA VAL A 174 2.94 -1.99 -0.73
C VAL A 174 2.90 -2.65 -2.11
N ARG A 175 4.00 -2.61 -2.85
CA ARG A 175 4.12 -3.21 -4.19
C ARG A 175 3.88 -4.72 -4.20
N ASN A 176 3.96 -5.40 -3.06
CA ASN A 176 3.75 -6.84 -2.94
C ASN A 176 2.31 -7.21 -2.53
N VAL A 177 1.51 -6.22 -2.12
CA VAL A 177 0.14 -6.38 -1.62
C VAL A 177 -0.84 -5.72 -2.59
N THR A 178 -0.96 -4.40 -2.56
CA THR A 178 -1.85 -3.63 -3.45
C THR A 178 -1.21 -3.33 -4.80
N GLY A 179 0.11 -3.46 -4.91
CA GLY A 179 0.85 -3.39 -6.17
C GLY A 179 1.23 -1.97 -6.57
N THR A 180 1.70 -1.84 -7.80
CA THR A 180 2.12 -0.59 -8.41
C THR A 180 1.37 -0.40 -9.72
N LYS A 181 0.72 0.75 -9.90
CA LYS A 181 0.07 1.10 -11.17
C LYS A 181 1.14 1.49 -12.19
N VAL A 182 1.08 0.88 -13.38
CA VAL A 182 2.04 1.09 -14.47
C VAL A 182 1.31 1.10 -15.80
N THR A 183 1.79 1.89 -16.76
CA THR A 183 1.21 1.98 -18.10
C THR A 183 1.94 1.06 -19.08
N LEU A 184 1.19 0.52 -20.04
CA LEU A 184 1.75 -0.27 -21.14
C LEU A 184 2.43 0.64 -22.17
N LYS A 185 3.69 0.36 -22.50
CA LYS A 185 4.38 1.03 -23.61
C LYS A 185 4.18 0.34 -24.96
N ARG A 186 3.74 -0.91 -24.94
CA ARG A 186 3.40 -1.74 -26.11
C ARG A 186 2.13 -2.54 -25.82
N ASN A 187 1.40 -2.91 -26.86
CA ASN A 187 0.28 -3.85 -26.73
C ASN A 187 0.76 -5.17 -26.10
N SER A 188 -0.08 -5.80 -25.28
CA SER A 188 0.29 -7.03 -24.60
C SER A 188 -0.92 -7.93 -24.35
N PHE A 189 -0.67 -9.22 -24.27
CA PHE A 189 -1.60 -10.16 -23.63
C PHE A 189 -1.18 -10.38 -22.16
N VAL A 190 -2.08 -10.98 -21.39
CA VAL A 190 -1.77 -11.58 -20.09
C VAL A 190 -1.38 -13.03 -20.33
N TYR A 191 -0.35 -13.50 -19.64
CA TYR A 191 0.24 -14.83 -19.80
C TYR A 191 0.13 -15.65 -18.51
N GLN A 192 0.12 -16.98 -18.65
CA GLN A 192 0.33 -17.94 -17.58
C GLN A 192 1.84 -18.20 -17.38
N SER A 193 2.22 -18.90 -16.31
CA SER A 193 3.62 -19.23 -16.01
C SER A 193 4.28 -20.15 -17.05
N ASN A 194 3.49 -20.97 -17.74
CA ASN A 194 3.91 -21.77 -18.90
C ASN A 194 4.11 -20.92 -20.17
N GLY A 195 3.86 -19.61 -20.13
CA GLY A 195 4.02 -18.72 -21.27
C GLY A 195 2.86 -18.71 -22.28
N LYS A 196 1.85 -19.57 -22.11
CA LYS A 196 0.59 -19.50 -22.88
C LYS A 196 -0.18 -18.23 -22.50
N LYS A 197 -1.03 -17.76 -23.40
CA LYS A 197 -1.92 -16.62 -23.11
C LYS A 197 -2.94 -17.05 -22.05
N ALA A 198 -3.07 -16.26 -20.98
CA ALA A 198 -4.11 -16.44 -19.97
C ALA A 198 -5.49 -15.99 -20.48
N SER A 199 -5.51 -15.12 -21.50
CA SER A 199 -6.71 -14.66 -22.21
C SER A 199 -6.33 -14.17 -23.61
N HIS A 200 -7.26 -14.27 -24.55
CA HIS A 200 -7.12 -13.69 -25.89
C HIS A 200 -7.43 -12.18 -25.94
N LYS A 201 -7.82 -11.57 -24.81
CA LYS A 201 -8.01 -10.12 -24.71
C LYS A 201 -6.68 -9.39 -24.87
N LEU A 202 -6.60 -8.52 -25.89
CA LEU A 202 -5.46 -7.66 -26.12
C LEU A 202 -5.54 -6.41 -25.24
N LEU A 203 -4.54 -6.19 -24.39
CA LEU A 203 -4.35 -4.93 -23.68
C LEU A 203 -3.59 -3.97 -24.59
N LYS A 204 -4.12 -2.76 -24.77
CA LYS A 204 -3.55 -1.77 -25.70
C LYS A 204 -2.45 -0.95 -25.01
N LYS A 205 -1.53 -0.41 -25.81
CA LYS A 205 -0.57 0.60 -25.38
C LYS A 205 -1.33 1.74 -24.69
N GLY A 206 -0.77 2.27 -23.62
CA GLY A 206 -1.38 3.30 -22.78
C GLY A 206 -2.29 2.76 -21.67
N THR A 207 -2.74 1.50 -21.74
CA THR A 207 -3.55 0.91 -20.66
C THR A 207 -2.76 0.90 -19.35
N THR A 208 -3.38 1.42 -18.28
CA THR A 208 -2.86 1.31 -16.92
C THR A 208 -3.24 -0.02 -16.31
N ILE A 209 -2.26 -0.71 -15.73
CA ILE A 209 -2.44 -2.00 -15.04
C ILE A 209 -1.74 -1.97 -13.69
N THR A 210 -2.14 -2.86 -12.78
CA THR A 210 -1.42 -3.07 -11.52
C THR A 210 -0.45 -4.23 -11.67
N VAL A 211 0.81 -4.00 -11.31
CA VAL A 211 1.85 -5.04 -11.21
C VAL A 211 2.23 -5.27 -9.75
N TYR A 212 2.65 -6.50 -9.43
CA TYR A 212 3.03 -6.89 -8.08
C TYR A 212 4.49 -7.35 -8.03
N GLY A 213 5.20 -6.87 -7.02
CA GLY A 213 6.60 -7.21 -6.75
C GLY A 213 7.58 -6.69 -7.79
N ASP A 214 8.77 -7.30 -7.79
CA ASP A 214 9.82 -7.03 -8.77
C ASP A 214 9.65 -7.94 -10.00
N GLN A 215 10.19 -7.53 -11.16
CA GLN A 215 10.22 -8.41 -12.32
C GLN A 215 11.11 -9.63 -12.06
N TYR A 216 10.68 -10.78 -12.58
CA TYR A 216 11.43 -12.02 -12.49
C TYR A 216 11.17 -12.91 -13.71
N LYS A 217 11.95 -13.98 -13.87
CA LYS A 217 11.80 -14.95 -14.98
C LYS A 217 10.57 -15.85 -14.75
N ALA A 218 9.38 -15.28 -14.77
CA ALA A 218 8.12 -15.97 -14.47
C ALA A 218 7.63 -16.88 -15.62
N LEU A 219 8.05 -16.59 -16.86
CA LEU A 219 7.62 -17.31 -18.06
C LEU A 219 8.66 -18.40 -18.38
N LYS A 220 8.45 -19.61 -17.84
CA LYS A 220 9.45 -20.70 -17.82
C LYS A 220 10.04 -21.02 -19.20
N HIS A 221 9.18 -21.23 -20.21
CA HIS A 221 9.62 -21.63 -21.55
C HIS A 221 10.40 -20.56 -22.31
N TYR A 222 10.11 -19.28 -22.06
CA TYR A 222 10.71 -18.18 -22.81
C TYR A 222 11.87 -17.51 -22.07
N LYS A 223 12.13 -17.88 -20.80
CA LYS A 223 13.10 -17.24 -19.89
C LYS A 223 12.97 -15.71 -19.82
N LYS A 224 11.79 -15.17 -20.12
CA LYS A 224 11.54 -13.72 -20.19
C LYS A 224 11.17 -13.16 -18.82
N TYR A 225 11.69 -11.96 -18.54
CA TYR A 225 11.26 -11.17 -17.39
C TYR A 225 9.82 -10.72 -17.56
N ALA A 226 9.07 -10.85 -16.47
CA ALA A 226 7.67 -10.49 -16.40
C ALA A 226 7.34 -9.98 -15.00
N TYR A 227 6.24 -9.23 -14.92
CA TYR A 227 5.61 -8.85 -13.68
C TYR A 227 4.37 -9.69 -13.44
N ARG A 228 4.09 -9.98 -12.18
CA ARG A 228 2.80 -10.56 -11.79
C ARG A 228 1.73 -9.48 -11.86
N VAL A 229 0.57 -9.81 -12.43
CA VAL A 229 -0.59 -8.90 -12.54
C VAL A 229 -1.87 -9.51 -11.94
N GLY A 230 -1.73 -10.68 -11.30
CA GLY A 230 -2.80 -11.42 -10.63
C GLY A 230 -2.35 -12.84 -10.31
N GLU A 231 -3.27 -13.65 -9.81
CA GLU A 231 -2.99 -15.06 -9.52
C GLU A 231 -2.63 -15.83 -10.79
N SER A 232 -1.39 -16.31 -10.84
CA SER A 232 -0.81 -17.03 -11.98
C SER A 232 -0.90 -16.27 -13.31
N LYS A 233 -1.03 -14.94 -13.24
CA LYS A 233 -1.17 -14.04 -14.39
C LYS A 233 0.03 -13.10 -14.47
N TYR A 234 0.60 -12.98 -15.66
CA TYR A 234 1.86 -12.29 -15.90
C TYR A 234 1.79 -11.39 -17.12
N ILE A 235 2.53 -10.28 -17.07
CA ILE A 235 2.78 -9.43 -18.24
C ILE A 235 4.28 -9.30 -18.47
N LYS A 236 4.70 -9.36 -19.73
CA LYS A 236 6.12 -9.24 -20.10
C LYS A 236 6.64 -7.86 -19.70
N SER A 237 7.79 -7.81 -19.02
CA SER A 237 8.34 -6.52 -18.53
C SER A 237 8.71 -5.56 -19.66
N VAL A 238 9.11 -6.11 -20.81
CA VAL A 238 9.39 -5.33 -22.02
C VAL A 238 8.18 -4.59 -22.59
N ASN A 239 6.95 -4.90 -22.16
CA ASN A 239 5.73 -4.25 -22.64
C ASN A 239 5.24 -3.13 -21.72
N ILE A 240 5.83 -2.97 -20.53
CA ILE A 240 5.45 -1.92 -19.57
C ILE A 240 6.49 -0.80 -19.54
N ASN A 241 6.06 0.40 -19.15
CA ASN A 241 6.97 1.47 -18.80
C ASN A 241 7.83 1.09 -17.60
N LYS A 242 9.01 1.71 -17.49
CA LYS A 242 9.94 1.41 -16.40
C LYS A 242 9.24 1.68 -15.06
N VAL A 243 9.19 0.66 -14.22
CA VAL A 243 8.67 0.82 -12.86
C VAL A 243 9.78 1.44 -12.03
N ASN A 244 9.61 2.70 -11.64
CA ASN A 244 10.56 3.38 -10.77
C ASN A 244 10.36 2.86 -9.36
N LEU A 245 11.20 1.88 -9.00
CA LEU A 245 11.21 1.24 -7.70
C LEU A 245 12.42 1.75 -6.94
N VAL A 246 12.19 2.43 -5.82
CA VAL A 246 13.26 2.70 -4.84
C VAL A 246 13.76 1.33 -4.36
N LYS A 247 15.07 1.09 -4.50
CA LYS A 247 15.72 -0.19 -4.20
C LYS A 247 16.15 -0.26 -2.74
#